data_AF-A0A931FUW8-F1
#
_entry.id   AF-A0A931FUW8-F1
#
_cell.length_a   1.000
_cell.length_b   1.000
_cell.length_c   1.000
_cell.angle_alpha   90.00
_cell.angle_beta   90.00
_cell.angle_gamma   90.00
#
_symmetry.space_group_name_H-M   'P 1'
#
loop_
_entity.id
_entity.type
_entity.pdbx_description
1 polymer ?
#
loop_
_entity_poly.entity_id
_entity_poly.type
_entity_poly.pdbx_seq_one_letter_code
_entity_poly.pdbx_strand_id
1 'polypeptide(L)'
;MRNMSKEELQQELMSVAGGLLLKSEIEAPFEFVYYSLRPGQQFAPETVAEWAGKPAGMAVDTKNPEAFRNKIKGIVPVGATSGDTSSLYQQLAAKLNELLDDVQVYSITQIGTEVYMLGKTGTGAYAGLRTMAMIDEATID
;
A
#
# COMPACT_ATOMS: atom_id res chain seq x y z
N MET A 1 -0.38 20.13 3.19
CA MET A 1 -0.29 18.86 3.94
C MET A 1 -0.87 19.07 5.32
N ARG A 2 -1.68 18.14 5.80
CA ARG A 2 -2.31 18.20 7.13
C ARG A 2 -1.36 17.52 8.13
N ASN A 3 -0.95 18.22 9.19
CA ASN A 3 -0.16 17.61 10.27
C ASN A 3 -1.10 16.81 11.16
N MET A 4 -1.14 15.50 10.95
CA MET A 4 -1.93 14.55 11.72
C MET A 4 -1.03 13.62 12.54
N SER A 5 -1.55 13.17 13.67
CA SER A 5 -0.90 12.17 14.51
C SER A 5 -0.97 10.78 13.85
N LYS A 6 -0.09 9.85 14.25
CA LYS A 6 -0.13 8.45 13.78
C LYS A 6 -1.53 7.83 13.97
N GLU A 7 -2.13 8.05 15.14
CA GLU A 7 -3.43 7.51 15.51
C GLU A 7 -4.56 8.08 14.64
N GLU A 8 -4.53 9.38 14.37
CA GLU A 8 -5.48 10.04 13.47
C GLU A 8 -5.33 9.53 12.03
N LEU A 9 -4.10 9.42 11.53
CA LEU A 9 -3.83 8.84 10.21
C LEU A 9 -4.32 7.40 10.10
N GLN A 10 -4.10 6.59 11.14
CA GLN A 10 -4.59 5.23 11.19
C GLN A 10 -6.12 5.20 11.14
N GLN A 11 -6.80 6.02 11.94
CA GLN A 11 -8.27 6.07 11.94
C GLN A 11 -8.82 6.51 10.58
N GLU A 12 -8.25 7.55 9.98
CA GLU A 12 -8.71 8.08 8.69
C GLU A 12 -8.49 7.08 7.53
N LEU A 13 -7.33 6.42 7.48
CA LEU A 13 -7.04 5.40 6.46
C LEU A 13 -7.86 4.12 6.69
N MET A 14 -7.95 3.63 7.92
CA MET A 14 -8.71 2.43 8.24
C MET A 14 -10.22 2.64 8.15
N SER A 15 -10.72 3.89 8.22
CA SER A 15 -12.14 4.18 7.97
C SER A 15 -12.58 3.83 6.55
N VAL A 16 -11.67 3.86 5.57
CA VAL A 16 -11.94 3.44 4.19
C VAL A 16 -11.40 2.06 3.87
N ALA A 17 -10.29 1.65 4.50
CA ALA A 17 -9.61 0.39 4.20
C ALA A 17 -10.04 -0.79 5.10
N GLY A 18 -10.53 -0.53 6.31
CA GLY A 18 -10.72 -1.51 7.39
C GLY A 18 -11.85 -2.54 7.21
N GLY A 19 -12.49 -2.56 6.05
CA GLY A 19 -13.43 -3.59 5.63
C GLY A 19 -13.22 -4.03 4.20
N LEU A 20 -12.06 -3.70 3.62
CA LEU A 20 -11.70 -3.99 2.24
C LEU A 20 -10.65 -5.10 2.17
N LEU A 21 -10.77 -5.93 1.14
CA LEU A 21 -9.82 -6.98 0.79
C LEU A 21 -9.31 -6.72 -0.62
N LEU A 22 -7.99 -6.80 -0.80
CA LEU A 22 -7.40 -6.84 -2.13
C LEU A 22 -7.74 -8.18 -2.77
N LYS A 23 -8.40 -8.14 -3.94
CA LYS A 23 -8.75 -9.33 -4.70
C LYS A 23 -7.68 -9.61 -5.75
N SER A 24 -7.03 -10.76 -5.60
CA SER A 24 -6.02 -11.31 -6.52
C SER A 24 -6.35 -12.78 -6.80
N GLU A 25 -5.38 -13.70 -6.69
CA GLU A 25 -5.69 -15.11 -6.48
C GLU A 25 -6.09 -15.42 -5.03
N ILE A 26 -5.65 -14.56 -4.11
CA ILE A 26 -6.10 -14.54 -2.72
C ILE A 26 -6.88 -13.25 -2.43
N GLU A 27 -7.62 -13.27 -1.33
CA GLU A 27 -8.27 -12.11 -0.75
C GLU A 27 -7.55 -11.75 0.54
N ALA A 28 -6.86 -10.62 0.57
CA ALA A 28 -6.07 -10.20 1.73
C ALA A 28 -6.53 -8.84 2.25
N PRO A 29 -6.58 -8.64 3.58
CA PRO A 29 -6.96 -7.37 4.16
C PRO A 29 -5.87 -6.31 3.96
N PHE A 30 -6.28 -5.05 4.09
CA PHE A 30 -5.36 -3.93 4.23
C PHE A 30 -5.04 -3.70 5.71
N GLU A 31 -3.77 -3.45 5.99
CA GLU A 31 -3.29 -3.13 7.33
C GLU A 31 -2.55 -1.78 7.31
N PHE A 32 -2.79 -0.95 8.32
CA PHE A 32 -2.09 0.30 8.48
C PHE A 32 -0.62 0.09 8.87
N VAL A 33 0.25 0.87 8.23
CA VAL A 33 1.69 0.90 8.53
C VAL A 33 2.18 2.34 8.69
N TYR A 34 3.17 2.52 9.57
CA TYR A 34 3.79 3.80 9.86
C TYR A 34 5.27 3.60 10.16
N TYR A 35 6.12 4.32 9.45
CA TYR A 35 7.57 4.22 9.50
C TYR A 35 8.20 5.60 9.63
N SER A 36 8.97 5.79 10.69
CA SER A 36 9.79 6.99 10.83
C SER A 36 11.15 6.75 10.19
N LEU A 37 11.60 7.69 9.36
CA LEU A 37 12.98 7.71 8.91
C LEU A 37 13.91 8.05 10.09
N ARG A 38 15.10 7.45 10.09
CA ARG A 38 16.16 7.88 11.01
C ARG A 38 16.62 9.30 10.63
N PRO A 39 17.04 10.13 11.60
CA PRO A 39 17.56 11.46 11.30
C PRO A 39 18.74 11.36 10.32
N GLY A 40 18.64 12.10 9.20
CA GLY A 40 19.64 12.08 8.12
C GLY A 40 19.52 10.92 7.12
N GLN A 41 18.57 10.00 7.32
CA GLN A 41 18.30 8.93 6.37
C GLN A 41 17.44 9.46 5.21
N GLN A 42 17.92 9.28 3.99
CA GLN A 42 17.11 9.49 2.79
C GLN A 42 16.26 8.25 2.53
N PHE A 43 14.99 8.46 2.17
CA PHE A 43 14.12 7.35 1.77
C PHE A 43 14.58 6.77 0.43
N ALA A 44 14.67 5.44 0.36
CA ALA A 44 14.89 4.69 -0.87
C ALA A 44 13.94 3.48 -0.90
N PRO A 45 13.56 2.96 -2.08
CA PRO A 45 12.70 1.78 -2.19
C PRO A 45 13.21 0.58 -1.39
N GLU A 46 14.53 0.39 -1.31
CA GLU A 46 15.19 -0.66 -0.54
C GLU A 46 14.88 -0.58 0.98
N THR A 47 14.62 0.63 1.50
CA THR A 47 14.21 0.82 2.90
C THR A 47 12.87 0.14 3.19
N VAL A 48 12.00 -0.01 2.19
CA VAL A 48 10.72 -0.72 2.34
C VAL A 48 10.96 -2.23 2.56
N ALA A 49 11.95 -2.83 1.91
CA ALA A 49 12.33 -4.22 2.18
C ALA A 49 12.84 -4.39 3.62
N GLU A 50 13.65 -3.46 4.12
CA GLU A 50 14.09 -3.47 5.52
C GLU A 50 12.90 -3.37 6.49
N TRP A 51 11.94 -2.48 6.21
CA TRP A 51 10.72 -2.33 7.00
C TRP A 51 9.79 -3.55 6.96
N ALA A 52 9.80 -4.29 5.85
CA ALA A 52 9.14 -5.57 5.69
C ALA A 52 9.88 -6.74 6.37
N GLY A 53 11.02 -6.47 7.04
CA GLY A 53 11.84 -7.50 7.67
C GLY A 53 12.53 -8.43 6.67
N LYS A 54 12.69 -7.98 5.42
CA LYS A 54 13.32 -8.74 4.35
C LYS A 54 14.84 -8.53 4.35
N PRO A 55 15.60 -9.49 3.82
CA PRO A 55 17.04 -9.31 3.67
C PRO A 55 17.36 -8.08 2.81
N ALA A 56 18.41 -7.36 3.20
CA ALA A 56 18.92 -6.23 2.44
C ALA A 56 19.28 -6.65 1.00
N GLY A 57 18.94 -5.83 0.01
CA GLY A 57 19.15 -6.12 -1.41
C GLY A 57 18.04 -6.93 -2.08
N MET A 58 16.92 -7.19 -1.39
CA MET A 58 15.72 -7.71 -2.03
C MET A 58 15.19 -6.69 -3.04
N ALA A 59 14.84 -7.16 -4.24
CA ALA A 59 14.26 -6.32 -5.27
C ALA A 59 12.89 -5.77 -4.80
N VAL A 60 12.77 -4.44 -4.78
CA VAL A 60 11.52 -3.74 -4.52
C VAL A 60 11.10 -3.08 -5.82
N ASP A 61 9.98 -3.54 -6.37
CA ASP A 61 9.38 -2.93 -7.55
C ASP A 61 8.55 -1.72 -7.11
N THR A 62 8.82 -0.56 -7.70
CA THR A 62 8.11 0.69 -7.40
C THR A 62 7.20 1.06 -8.55
N LYS A 63 5.92 1.28 -8.25
CA LYS A 63 4.88 1.61 -9.22
C LYS A 63 4.00 2.75 -8.71
N ASN A 64 3.46 3.51 -9.65
CA ASN A 64 2.42 4.48 -9.32
C ASN A 64 1.10 3.74 -8.98
N PRO A 65 0.22 4.33 -8.16
CA PRO A 65 -1.05 3.72 -7.78
C PRO A 65 -1.89 3.26 -8.98
N GLU A 66 -1.97 4.07 -10.05
CA GLU A 66 -2.72 3.70 -11.26
C GLU A 66 -2.13 2.48 -11.98
N ALA A 67 -0.80 2.35 -12.04
CA ALA A 67 -0.15 1.19 -12.63
C ALA A 67 -0.44 -0.08 -11.82
N PHE A 68 -0.45 0.03 -10.49
CA PHE A 68 -0.83 -1.08 -9.61
C PHE A 68 -2.30 -1.48 -9.77
N ARG A 69 -3.21 -0.50 -9.88
CA ARG A 69 -4.64 -0.76 -10.13
C ARG A 69 -4.86 -1.67 -11.33
N ASN A 70 -4.10 -1.47 -12.41
CA ASN A 70 -4.23 -2.24 -13.64
C ASN A 70 -3.69 -3.69 -13.51
N LYS A 71 -2.91 -4.01 -12.48
CA LYS A 71 -2.36 -5.36 -12.23
C LYS A 71 -3.21 -6.20 -11.27
N ILE A 72 -4.15 -5.60 -10.55
CA ILE A 72 -4.98 -6.30 -9.57
C ILE A 72 -6.38 -6.57 -10.14
N LYS A 73 -7.05 -7.63 -9.65
CA LYS A 73 -8.43 -7.93 -10.08
C LYS A 73 -9.45 -6.97 -9.48
N GLY A 74 -9.11 -6.29 -8.39
CA GLY A 74 -9.92 -5.25 -7.75
C GLY A 74 -9.81 -5.27 -6.23
N ILE A 75 -10.70 -4.53 -5.57
CA ILE A 75 -10.83 -4.49 -4.10
C ILE A 75 -12.28 -4.79 -3.74
N VAL A 76 -12.53 -5.82 -2.93
CA VAL A 76 -13.88 -6.20 -2.49
C VAL A 76 -14.09 -5.87 -1.01
N PRO A 77 -15.33 -5.57 -0.58
CA PRO A 77 -15.65 -5.60 0.84
C PRO A 77 -15.52 -7.01 1.41
N VAL A 78 -15.17 -7.13 2.69
CA VAL A 78 -15.22 -8.40 3.42
C VAL A 78 -16.63 -9.01 3.32
N GLY A 79 -16.72 -10.27 2.88
CA GLY A 79 -17.99 -11.00 2.75
C GLY A 79 -18.82 -10.68 1.51
N ALA A 80 -18.33 -9.82 0.60
CA ALA A 80 -19.01 -9.54 -0.65
C ALA A 80 -18.75 -10.64 -1.70
N THR A 81 -19.81 -11.16 -2.32
CA THR A 81 -19.71 -12.22 -3.34
C THR A 81 -19.65 -11.68 -4.76
N SER A 82 -20.15 -10.47 -5.04
CA SER A 82 -20.08 -9.77 -6.32
C SER A 82 -20.54 -8.31 -6.17
N GLY A 83 -19.83 -7.35 -6.77
CA GLY A 83 -20.20 -5.93 -6.79
C GLY A 83 -19.22 -5.12 -7.64
N ASP A 84 -19.63 -3.94 -8.13
CA ASP A 84 -18.73 -3.04 -8.84
C ASP A 84 -17.69 -2.46 -7.86
N THR A 85 -16.46 -2.93 -7.99
CA THR A 85 -15.36 -2.64 -7.06
C THR A 85 -14.43 -1.54 -7.54
N SER A 86 -14.63 -1.07 -8.78
CA SER A 86 -13.81 -0.04 -9.43
C SER A 86 -13.78 1.25 -8.62
N SER A 87 -14.91 1.59 -8.01
CA SER A 87 -15.09 2.79 -7.18
C SER A 87 -14.39 2.70 -5.83
N LEU A 88 -14.16 1.50 -5.28
CA LEU A 88 -13.54 1.31 -3.96
C LEU A 88 -12.03 1.60 -4.01
N TYR A 89 -11.35 1.15 -5.06
CA TYR A 89 -9.94 1.48 -5.26
C TYR A 89 -9.73 2.99 -5.42
N GLN A 90 -10.60 3.67 -6.18
CA GLN A 90 -10.49 5.11 -6.38
C GLN A 90 -10.69 5.88 -5.07
N GLN A 91 -11.65 5.46 -4.23
CA GLN A 91 -11.85 6.06 -2.91
C GLN A 91 -10.63 5.85 -2.00
N LEU A 92 -10.04 4.65 -2.02
CA LEU A 92 -8.83 4.35 -1.26
C LEU A 92 -7.64 5.20 -1.71
N ALA A 93 -7.40 5.25 -3.02
CA ALA A 93 -6.32 6.03 -3.61
C ALA A 93 -6.51 7.53 -3.37
N ALA A 94 -7.74 8.05 -3.48
CA ALA A 94 -8.05 9.44 -3.17
C ALA A 94 -7.76 9.76 -1.70
N LYS A 95 -8.15 8.87 -0.76
CA LYS A 95 -7.89 9.08 0.66
C LYS A 95 -6.39 9.04 0.98
N LEU A 96 -5.63 8.14 0.36
CA LEU A 96 -4.17 8.11 0.50
C LEU A 96 -3.55 9.43 0.03
N ASN A 97 -3.93 9.94 -1.15
CA ASN A 97 -3.40 11.20 -1.69
C ASN A 97 -3.88 12.45 -0.95
N GLU A 98 -5.03 12.40 -0.26
CA GLU A 98 -5.49 13.48 0.60
C GLU A 98 -4.63 13.62 1.87
N LEU A 99 -4.25 12.48 2.45
CA LEU A 99 -3.56 12.41 3.74
C LEU A 99 -2.03 12.40 3.63
N LEU A 100 -1.52 11.85 2.52
CA LEU A 100 -0.11 11.58 2.30
C LEU A 100 0.35 12.20 0.98
N ASP A 101 1.61 12.54 0.92
CA ASP A 101 2.25 13.11 -0.25
C ASP A 101 3.14 12.09 -0.96
N ASP A 102 3.28 12.24 -2.28
CA ASP A 102 4.11 11.37 -3.11
C ASP A 102 3.80 9.86 -2.89
N VAL A 103 2.51 9.51 -2.93
CA VAL A 103 2.06 8.14 -2.68
C VAL A 103 2.54 7.22 -3.80
N GLN A 104 3.32 6.20 -3.42
CA GLN A 104 3.83 5.17 -4.30
C GLN A 104 3.49 3.78 -3.79
N VAL A 105 3.47 2.82 -4.71
CA VAL A 105 3.23 1.41 -4.41
C VAL A 105 4.53 0.64 -4.55
N TYR A 106 4.93 -0.04 -3.50
CA TYR A 106 6.13 -0.85 -3.41
C TYR A 106 5.71 -2.31 -3.31
N SER A 107 6.16 -3.13 -4.25
CA SER A 107 5.84 -4.55 -4.32
C SER A 107 7.10 -5.38 -4.12
N ILE A 108 7.00 -6.41 -3.29
CA ILE A 108 8.09 -7.30 -2.95
C ILE A 108 7.64 -8.73 -3.27
N THR A 109 8.12 -9.29 -4.39
CA THR A 109 7.75 -10.63 -4.84
C THR A 109 8.69 -11.69 -4.24
N GLN A 110 8.14 -12.67 -3.52
CA GLN A 110 8.83 -13.92 -3.16
C GLN A 110 7.92 -15.14 -3.45
N ILE A 111 7.31 -15.70 -2.40
CA ILE A 111 6.32 -16.79 -2.49
C ILE A 111 4.90 -16.20 -2.64
N GLY A 112 4.72 -14.97 -2.16
CA GLY A 112 3.61 -14.07 -2.47
C GLY A 112 4.15 -12.66 -2.63
N THR A 113 3.34 -11.76 -3.16
CA THR A 113 3.70 -10.36 -3.36
C THR A 113 3.20 -9.54 -2.19
N GLU A 114 4.11 -9.04 -1.36
CA GLU A 114 3.75 -8.05 -0.36
C GLU A 114 3.69 -6.68 -1.02
N VAL A 115 2.58 -5.98 -0.83
CA VAL A 115 2.31 -4.69 -1.44
C VAL A 115 2.19 -3.64 -0.34
N TYR A 116 2.95 -2.56 -0.49
CA TYR A 116 2.97 -1.42 0.42
C TYR A 116 2.61 -0.17 -0.36
N MET A 117 1.50 0.48 -0.01
CA MET A 117 1.10 1.77 -0.53
C MET A 117 1.54 2.81 0.49
N LEU A 118 2.64 3.51 0.23
CA LEU A 118 3.27 4.41 1.19
C LEU A 118 3.36 5.82 0.61
N GLY A 119 3.13 6.82 1.46
CA GLY A 119 3.38 8.22 1.16
C GLY A 119 3.92 8.95 2.39
N LYS A 120 4.42 10.16 2.15
CA LYS A 120 5.06 11.00 3.16
C LYS A 120 4.01 11.77 3.96
N THR A 121 4.16 11.77 5.29
CA THR A 121 3.31 12.54 6.20
C THR A 121 3.82 13.97 6.37
N GLY A 122 2.98 14.86 6.90
CA GLY A 122 3.40 16.24 7.24
C GLY A 122 4.50 16.35 8.31
N THR A 123 4.82 15.25 9.00
CA THR A 123 5.94 15.15 9.97
C THR A 123 7.22 14.61 9.34
N GLY A 124 7.20 14.26 8.05
CA GLY A 124 8.34 13.67 7.33
C GLY A 124 8.51 12.16 7.54
N ALA A 125 7.59 11.50 8.23
CA ALA A 125 7.50 10.06 8.30
C ALA A 125 6.81 9.48 7.04
N TYR A 126 6.82 8.16 6.90
CA TYR A 126 6.09 7.44 5.86
C TYR A 126 4.95 6.66 6.50
N ALA A 127 3.77 6.72 5.90
CA ALA A 127 2.62 5.97 6.37
C ALA A 127 1.83 5.44 5.18
N GLY A 128 0.91 4.52 5.44
CA GLY A 128 0.00 4.03 4.43
C GLY A 128 -0.54 2.65 4.77
N LEU A 129 -0.70 1.82 3.74
CA LEU A 129 -1.36 0.52 3.85
C LEU A 129 -0.47 -0.58 3.29
N ARG A 130 -0.40 -1.71 3.99
CA ARG A 130 0.16 -2.95 3.46
C ARG A 130 -0.95 -3.96 3.17
N THR A 131 -0.71 -4.83 2.21
CA THR A 131 -1.56 -5.98 1.93
C THR A 131 -0.74 -7.07 1.22
N MET A 132 -1.33 -8.25 1.04
CA MET A 132 -0.72 -9.35 0.33
C MET A 132 -1.48 -9.64 -0.96
N ALA A 133 -0.76 -9.85 -2.05
CA ALA A 133 -1.30 -10.15 -3.35
C ALA A 133 -0.60 -11.40 -3.90
N MET A 134 -1.35 -12.19 -4.66
CA MET A 134 -0.75 -13.13 -5.60
C MET A 134 -0.88 -12.51 -6.98
N ILE A 135 0.19 -11.86 -7.43
CA ILE A 135 0.27 -11.27 -8.77
C ILE A 135 1.02 -12.29 -9.62
N ASP A 136 0.35 -12.86 -10.61
CA ASP A 136 1.00 -13.71 -11.58
C ASP A 136 2.02 -12.86 -12.37
N GLU A 137 3.29 -13.10 -12.13
CA GLU A 137 4.38 -12.40 -12.80
C GLU A 137 4.69 -13.06 -14.16
N ALA A 138 3.66 -13.38 -14.95
CA ALA A 138 3.81 -13.81 -16.34
C ALA A 138 3.54 -12.64 -17.29
N THR A 139 4.35 -11.59 -17.22
CA THR A 139 4.67 -10.80 -18.40
C THR A 139 6.08 -10.26 -18.24
N ILE A 140 7.03 -11.12 -18.59
CA ILE A 140 8.32 -10.73 -19.15
C ILE A 140 8.00 -9.72 -20.28
N ASP A 141 8.55 -8.51 -20.19
CA ASP A 141 8.75 -7.67 -21.39
C ASP A 141 9.95 -8.21 -22.18
#